data_AF-A0A8D2A832-F1
#
_entry.id   AF-A0A8D2A832-F1
#
_cell.length_a   1.000
_cell.length_b   1.000
_cell.length_c   1.000
_cell.angle_alpha   90.00
_cell.angle_beta   90.00
_cell.angle_gamma   90.00
#
_symmetry.space_group_name_H-M   'P 1'
#
loop_
_entity.id
_entity.type
_entity.pdbx_description
1 polymer ?
#
loop_
_entity_poly.entity_id
_entity_poly.type
_entity_poly.pdbx_seq_one_letter_code
_entity_poly.pdbx_strand_id
1 'polypeptide(L)'
;MIQAQGSLSFRDVAVDFTWEEWQLLTPAQKDLFRDVTLENYRNLVAVGYQVSKPAALAKLERREEPWTRAEEAPSGTCEGG
;
A
#
# COMPACT_ATOMS: atom_id res chain seq x y z
N MET A 1 25.34 -15.67 -20.06
CA MET A 1 23.90 -15.52 -20.31
C MET A 1 23.45 -14.27 -19.59
N ILE A 2 23.17 -13.19 -20.32
CA ILE A 2 22.62 -11.97 -19.71
C ILE A 2 21.13 -12.26 -19.53
N GLN A 3 20.74 -12.69 -18.33
CA GLN A 3 19.32 -12.74 -18.01
C GLN A 3 18.84 -11.29 -17.91
N ALA A 4 17.95 -10.90 -18.82
CA ALA A 4 17.11 -9.74 -18.61
C ALA A 4 16.15 -10.08 -17.45
N GLN A 5 16.63 -9.98 -16.21
CA GLN A 5 15.77 -9.97 -15.04
C GLN A 5 15.00 -8.67 -15.11
N GLY A 6 13.75 -8.75 -15.58
CA GLY A 6 12.82 -7.63 -15.47
C GLY A 6 12.84 -7.08 -14.04
N SER A 7 12.77 -5.77 -13.91
CA SER A 7 12.68 -5.11 -12.61
C SER A 7 11.40 -5.56 -11.91
N LEU A 8 11.48 -6.53 -11.01
CA LEU A 8 10.37 -6.85 -10.11
C LEU A 8 10.17 -5.66 -9.17
N SER A 9 8.94 -5.17 -9.14
CA SER A 9 8.49 -4.12 -8.24
C SER A 9 7.61 -4.69 -7.14
N PHE A 10 7.41 -3.91 -6.08
CA PHE A 10 6.48 -4.29 -5.02
C PHE A 10 5.06 -4.57 -5.53
N ARG A 11 4.63 -3.89 -6.59
CA ARG A 11 3.29 -4.07 -7.18
C ARG A 11 3.10 -5.44 -7.81
N ASP A 12 4.17 -6.07 -8.29
CA ASP A 12 4.09 -7.37 -8.95
C ASP A 12 3.79 -8.51 -7.95
N VAL A 13 3.96 -8.26 -6.65
CA VAL A 13 3.73 -9.23 -5.56
C VAL A 13 2.73 -8.71 -4.53
N ALA A 14 2.21 -7.51 -4.69
CA ALA A 14 1.21 -6.94 -3.79
C ALA A 14 -0.19 -7.40 -4.21
N VAL A 15 -1.03 -7.67 -3.21
CA VAL A 15 -2.47 -7.74 -3.42
C VAL A 15 -2.98 -6.31 -3.35
N ASP A 16 -3.80 -5.90 -4.31
CA ASP A 16 -4.44 -4.59 -4.30
C ASP A 16 -5.96 -4.78 -4.16
N PHE A 17 -6.58 -3.94 -3.33
CA PHE A 17 -8.03 -3.87 -3.16
C PHE A 17 -8.51 -2.49 -3.58
N THR A 18 -9.69 -2.40 -4.21
CA THR A 18 -10.38 -1.11 -4.30
C THR A 18 -10.87 -0.67 -2.91
N TRP A 19 -11.28 0.60 -2.79
CA TRP A 19 -11.83 1.10 -1.54
C TRP A 19 -13.10 0.33 -1.13
N GLU A 20 -13.96 0.04 -2.09
CA GLU A 20 -15.21 -0.71 -1.89
C GLU A 20 -14.91 -2.15 -1.44
N GLU A 21 -13.95 -2.83 -2.07
CA GLU A 21 -13.52 -4.17 -1.68
C GLU A 21 -12.91 -4.17 -0.27
N TRP A 22 -12.09 -3.16 0.04
CA TRP A 22 -11.50 -3.00 1.36
C TRP A 22 -12.53 -2.84 2.47
N GLN A 23 -13.61 -2.09 2.22
CA GLN A 23 -14.70 -1.92 3.20
C GLN A 23 -15.43 -3.24 3.50
N LEU A 24 -15.48 -4.15 2.55
CA LEU A 24 -16.13 -5.46 2.70
C LEU A 24 -15.25 -6.48 3.45
N LEU A 25 -13.97 -6.20 3.65
CA LEU A 25 -13.07 -7.10 4.38
C LEU A 25 -13.39 -7.11 5.89
N THR A 26 -13.41 -8.33 6.45
CA THR A 26 -13.44 -8.53 7.89
C THR A 26 -12.16 -8.00 8.55
N PRO A 27 -12.18 -7.65 9.84
CA PRO A 27 -10.97 -7.25 10.57
C PRO A 27 -9.82 -8.26 10.42
N ALA A 28 -10.12 -9.55 10.47
CA ALA A 28 -9.13 -10.62 10.29
C ALA A 28 -8.49 -10.60 8.88
N GLN A 29 -9.26 -10.31 7.84
CA GLN A 29 -8.73 -10.18 6.48
C GLN A 29 -7.87 -8.91 6.31
N LYS A 30 -8.24 -7.81 6.95
CA LYS A 30 -7.44 -6.57 6.95
C LYS A 30 -6.10 -6.76 7.67
N ASP A 31 -6.09 -7.55 8.75
CA ASP A 31 -4.87 -7.91 9.45
C ASP A 31 -4.01 -8.89 8.64
N LEU A 32 -4.61 -9.89 8.02
CA LEU A 32 -3.89 -10.80 7.11
C LEU A 32 -3.26 -10.03 5.94
N PHE A 33 -4.00 -9.07 5.36
CA PHE A 33 -3.46 -8.20 4.33
C PHE A 33 -2.21 -7.47 4.81
N ARG A 34 -2.26 -6.82 5.99
CA ARG A 34 -1.10 -6.14 6.58
C ARG A 34 0.11 -7.07 6.69
N ASP A 35 -0.10 -8.27 7.24
CA ASP A 35 0.99 -9.23 7.47
C ASP A 35 1.61 -9.69 6.15
N VAL A 36 0.78 -10.07 5.17
CA VAL A 36 1.25 -10.51 3.84
C VAL A 36 1.96 -9.37 3.10
N THR A 37 1.42 -8.15 3.11
CA THR A 37 2.05 -6.98 2.46
C THR A 37 3.42 -6.67 3.06
N LEU A 38 3.57 -6.77 4.39
CA LEU A 38 4.85 -6.57 5.07
C LEU A 38 5.85 -7.69 4.80
N GLU A 39 5.38 -8.95 4.79
CA GLU A 39 6.22 -10.10 4.48
C GLU A 39 6.75 -10.05 3.04
N ASN A 40 5.88 -9.72 2.07
CA ASN A 40 6.29 -9.58 0.66
C ASN A 40 7.33 -8.47 0.48
N TYR A 41 7.20 -7.34 1.18
CA TYR A 41 8.21 -6.27 1.16
C TYR A 41 9.55 -6.77 1.70
N ARG A 42 9.54 -7.45 2.86
CA ARG A 42 10.76 -8.02 3.47
C ARG A 42 11.43 -9.03 2.56
N ASN A 43 10.64 -9.87 1.90
CA ASN A 43 11.13 -10.87 0.96
C ASN A 43 11.81 -10.22 -0.25
N LEU A 44 11.21 -9.18 -0.83
CA LEU A 44 11.83 -8.42 -1.92
C LEU A 44 13.15 -7.76 -1.53
N VAL A 45 13.22 -7.19 -0.33
CA VAL A 45 14.48 -6.64 0.19
C VAL A 45 15.52 -7.76 0.42
N ALA A 46 15.10 -8.91 0.96
CA ALA A 46 15.98 -10.04 1.23
C ALA A 46 16.58 -10.67 -0.04
N VAL A 47 15.84 -10.70 -1.15
CA VAL A 47 16.34 -11.16 -2.46
C VAL A 47 17.13 -10.09 -3.23
N GLY A 48 17.40 -8.94 -2.60
CA GLY A 48 18.33 -7.93 -3.13
C GLY A 48 17.68 -6.81 -3.95
N TYR A 49 16.35 -6.72 -4.00
CA TYR A 49 15.68 -5.62 -4.69
C TYR A 49 15.72 -4.34 -3.84
N GLN A 50 16.17 -3.25 -4.47
CA GLN A 50 16.13 -1.92 -3.88
C GLN A 50 14.71 -1.36 -3.99
N VAL A 51 13.86 -1.73 -3.04
CA VAL A 51 12.48 -1.21 -2.96
C VAL A 51 12.47 0.01 -2.05
N SER A 52 12.09 1.17 -2.59
CA SER A 52 11.84 2.36 -1.76
C SER A 52 10.60 2.09 -0.88
N LYS A 53 10.72 2.29 0.43
CA LYS A 53 9.62 2.06 1.37
C LYS A 53 8.49 3.07 1.12
N PRO A 54 7.34 2.66 0.57
CA PRO A 54 6.24 3.58 0.33
C PRO A 54 5.63 4.04 1.66
N ALA A 55 5.13 5.27 1.71
CA ALA A 55 4.50 5.84 2.91
C ALA A 55 3.33 4.99 3.44
N ALA A 56 2.61 4.30 2.55
CA ALA A 56 1.56 3.34 2.91
C ALA A 56 2.11 2.15 3.72
N LEU A 57 3.29 1.61 3.37
CA LEU A 57 3.95 0.55 4.14
C LEU A 57 4.36 1.02 5.54
N ALA A 58 4.81 2.27 5.68
CA ALA A 58 5.13 2.84 7.00
C ALA A 58 3.87 3.03 7.88
N LYS A 59 2.69 3.26 7.30
CA LYS A 59 1.41 3.25 8.04
C LYS A 59 0.99 1.84 8.44
N LEU A 60 1.15 0.86 7.54
CA LEU A 60 0.86 -0.56 7.80
C LEU A 60 1.68 -1.10 8.99
N GLU A 61 2.98 -0.81 9.07
CA GLU A 61 3.82 -1.21 10.21
C GLU A 61 3.34 -0.65 11.56
N ARG A 62 2.82 0.58 11.56
CA ARG A 62 2.29 1.25 12.74
C ARG A 62 0.87 0.79 13.10
N ARG A 63 0.30 -0.14 12.33
CA ARG A 63 -1.11 -0.56 12.39
C ARG A 63 -2.10 0.60 12.27
N GLU A 64 -1.65 1.72 11.70
CA GLU A 64 -2.53 2.82 11.31
C GLU A 64 -3.38 2.35 10.11
N GLU A 65 -4.59 2.87 9.95
CA GLU A 65 -5.37 2.57 8.75
C GLU A 65 -4.65 3.17 7.51
N PRO A 66 -4.35 2.36 6.47
CA PRO A 66 -3.56 2.83 5.32
C PRO A 66 -4.24 3.98 4.58
N TRP A 67 -5.57 3.93 4.57
CA TRP A 67 -6.48 4.85 3.90
C TRP A 67 -7.11 5.75 4.93
N THR A 68 -6.44 6.86 5.20
CA THR A 68 -7.15 8.06 5.63
C THR A 68 -7.90 8.52 4.38
N ARG A 69 -9.24 8.66 4.44
CA ARG A 69 -10.04 9.26 3.35
C ARG A 69 -9.21 10.39 2.77
N ALA A 70 -8.85 10.33 1.49
CA ALA A 70 -8.20 11.45 0.84
C ALA A 70 -9.05 12.67 1.23
N GLU A 71 -8.45 13.62 1.93
CA GLU A 71 -9.11 14.87 2.24
C GLU A 71 -9.66 15.37 0.92
N GLU A 72 -10.96 15.26 0.74
CA GLU A 72 -11.68 16.13 -0.15
C GLU A 72 -11.44 17.50 0.46
N ALA A 73 -10.37 18.15 0.02
CA ALA A 73 -10.11 19.53 0.33
C ALA A 73 -11.43 20.26 0.08
N PRO A 74 -12.00 20.98 1.07
CA PRO A 74 -13.21 21.74 0.83
C PRO A 74 -12.84 22.76 -0.25
N SER A 75 -13.32 22.50 -1.46
CA SER A 75 -13.29 23.44 -2.56
C SER A 75 -13.85 24.75 -2.02
N GLY A 76 -12.97 25.73 -1.85
CA GLY A 76 -13.25 26.96 -1.11
C GLY A 76 -14.57 27.57 -1.54
N THR A 77 -15.41 27.87 -0.55
CA THR A 77 -16.41 28.91 -0.68
C THR A 77 -15.71 30.23 -0.96
N CYS A 78 -15.90 30.77 -2.15
CA CYS A 78 -15.71 32.20 -2.41
C CYS A 78 -17.10 32.84 -2.45
N GLU A 79 -17.59 33.28 -1.30
CA GLU A 79 -18.52 34.41 -1.23
C GLU A 79 -17.69 35.71 -1.29
N GLY A 80 -18.15 36.69 -2.08
CA GLY A 80 -17.71 38.08 -1.95
C GLY A 80 -17.44 38.79 -3.27
N GLY A 81 -18.41 39.59 -3.71
CA GLY A 81 -18.35 40.52 -4.83
C GLY A 81 -19.72 41.05 -5.20
#